data_AF-A0AAX3WI96-F1
#
_entry.id   AF-A0AAX3WI96-F1
#
_cell.length_a   1.000
_cell.length_b   1.000
_cell.length_c   1.000
_cell.angle_alpha   90.00
_cell.angle_beta   90.00
_cell.angle_gamma   90.00
#
_symmetry.space_group_name_H-M   'P 1'
#
loop_
_entity.id
_entity.type
_entity.pdbx_description
1 polymer ?
#
loop_
_entity_poly.entity_id
_entity_poly.type
_entity_poly.pdbx_seq_one_letter_code
_entity_poly.pdbx_strand_id
1 'polypeptide(L)'
;MGDRDAPQPSETTWKEPLSRGASFAEGAPHWPAGVRPISIDGLGLMGVSGEGLLHWDGRPVEVRRRLDLSKGERFFAILVGAFTIAGSIGAAAQGWAAGHQWMCQAQVVSKWCPPPSTSR
;
A
#
# COMPACT_ATOMS: atom_id res chain seq x y z
N MET A 1 27.67 37.55 15.90
CA MET A 1 27.45 36.20 16.47
C MET A 1 25.96 36.01 16.64
N GLY A 2 25.21 35.23 15.89
CA GLY A 2 25.46 34.29 14.81
C GLY A 2 24.07 33.86 14.29
N ASP A 3 24.02 33.46 13.03
CA ASP A 3 22.86 33.34 12.14
C ASP A 3 21.56 32.79 12.73
N ARG A 4 20.45 33.50 12.44
CA ARG A 4 19.10 32.90 12.33
C ARG A 4 18.65 32.85 10.86
N ASP A 5 19.59 32.76 9.93
CA ASP A 5 19.31 32.65 8.50
C ASP A 5 19.10 31.19 8.09
N ALA A 6 18.01 30.59 8.57
CA ALA A 6 17.37 29.52 7.80
C ALA A 6 16.30 30.18 6.91
N PRO A 7 16.48 30.24 5.58
CA PRO A 7 15.44 30.73 4.69
C PRO A 7 14.20 29.83 4.83
N GLN A 8 13.13 30.38 5.41
CA GLN A 8 11.82 29.75 5.34
C GLN A 8 11.37 29.78 3.87
N PRO A 9 11.06 28.64 3.23
CA PRO A 9 10.64 28.63 1.84
C PRO A 9 9.33 29.42 1.73
N SER A 10 9.44 30.62 1.15
CA SER A 10 8.33 31.54 0.97
C SER A 10 7.23 30.92 0.13
N GLU A 11 5.98 31.06 0.57
CA GLU A 11 4.74 30.63 -0.10
C GLU A 11 4.55 31.14 -1.55
N THR A 12 5.51 31.89 -2.08
CA THR A 12 5.53 32.46 -3.43
C THR A 12 5.88 31.43 -4.51
N THR A 13 6.53 30.30 -4.17
CA THR A 13 6.92 29.27 -5.16
C THR A 13 5.73 28.63 -5.90
N TRP A 14 4.54 28.59 -5.27
CA TRP A 14 3.36 27.98 -5.87
C TRP A 14 2.50 28.96 -6.69
N LYS A 15 2.82 30.27 -6.69
CA LYS A 15 1.96 31.29 -7.32
C LYS A 15 2.27 31.56 -8.79
N GLU A 16 3.42 31.15 -9.32
CA GLU A 16 3.80 31.48 -10.71
C GLU A 16 4.26 30.25 -11.50
N PRO A 17 3.29 29.58 -12.16
CA PRO A 17 3.49 29.29 -13.57
C PRO A 17 2.30 29.63 -14.49
N LEU A 18 1.14 30.05 -13.98
CA LEU A 18 -0.06 30.25 -14.84
C LEU A 18 -0.04 31.54 -15.68
N SER A 19 0.86 32.48 -15.40
CA SER A 19 0.91 33.80 -16.06
C SER A 19 1.67 33.80 -17.39
N ARG A 20 2.49 32.77 -17.67
CA ARG A 20 3.08 32.57 -19.00
C ARG A 20 2.20 31.57 -19.73
N GLY A 21 1.14 32.07 -20.37
CA GLY A 21 0.12 31.27 -21.03
C GLY A 21 0.71 30.05 -21.73
N ALA A 22 0.56 28.88 -21.11
CA ALA A 22 0.69 27.62 -21.79
C ALA A 22 -0.42 27.63 -22.83
N SER A 23 -0.07 27.93 -24.07
CA SER A 23 -0.99 27.76 -25.18
C SER A 23 -1.47 26.31 -25.14
N PHE A 24 -2.78 26.09 -25.33
CA PHE A 24 -3.34 24.74 -25.49
C PHE A 24 -2.69 23.92 -26.63
N ALA A 25 -1.82 24.55 -27.41
CA ALA A 25 -1.08 23.98 -28.52
C ALA A 25 0.31 23.42 -28.12
N GLU A 26 1.01 24.02 -27.15
CA GLU A 26 2.41 23.68 -26.87
C GLU A 26 2.54 22.84 -25.60
N GLY A 27 3.02 21.60 -25.74
CA GLY A 27 3.30 20.72 -24.60
C GLY A 27 4.43 21.27 -23.71
N ALA A 28 4.49 20.83 -22.45
CA ALA A 28 5.55 21.32 -21.57
C ALA A 28 6.93 20.84 -22.08
N PRO A 29 8.01 21.64 -21.93
CA PRO A 29 9.32 21.34 -22.52
C PRO A 29 9.94 19.99 -22.13
N HIS A 30 9.51 19.39 -21.03
CA HIS A 30 10.02 18.12 -20.49
C HIS A 30 9.16 16.91 -20.87
N TRP A 31 8.13 17.10 -21.69
CA TRP A 31 7.23 16.01 -22.04
C TRP A 31 7.87 15.04 -23.04
N PRO A 32 7.59 13.72 -22.93
CA PRO A 32 8.07 12.74 -23.89
C PRO A 32 7.58 13.06 -25.30
N ALA A 33 8.36 12.67 -26.30
CA ALA A 33 7.97 12.80 -27.70
C ALA A 33 6.59 12.15 -27.94
N GLY A 34 5.67 12.91 -28.56
CA GLY A 34 4.31 12.45 -28.85
C GLY A 34 3.28 12.69 -27.73
N VAL A 35 3.68 13.20 -26.57
CA VAL A 35 2.72 13.62 -25.53
C VAL A 35 2.29 15.05 -25.79
N ARG A 36 0.97 15.27 -25.88
CA ARG A 36 0.34 16.56 -26.19
C ARG A 36 -0.56 17.02 -25.06
N PRO A 37 -0.69 18.35 -24.83
CA PRO A 37 -1.56 18.87 -23.78
C PRO A 37 -3.02 18.46 -24.06
N ILE A 38 -3.79 18.34 -22.98
CA ILE A 38 -5.23 18.10 -23.09
C ILE A 38 -5.87 19.35 -23.68
N SER A 39 -6.39 19.25 -24.90
CA SER A 39 -7.14 20.30 -25.58
C SER A 39 -8.65 20.13 -25.34
N ILE A 40 -9.44 21.14 -25.70
CA ILE A 40 -10.91 21.07 -25.65
C ILE A 40 -11.43 19.91 -26.52
N ASP A 41 -10.88 19.74 -27.73
CA ASP A 41 -11.21 18.58 -28.59
C ASP A 41 -10.77 17.26 -27.96
N GLY A 42 -9.63 17.26 -27.25
CA GLY A 42 -9.13 16.10 -26.51
C GLY A 42 -10.04 15.67 -25.36
N LEU A 43 -10.75 16.60 -24.72
CA LEU A 43 -11.76 16.26 -23.70
C LEU A 43 -12.90 15.43 -24.28
N GLY A 44 -13.26 15.65 -25.56
CA GLY A 44 -14.28 14.87 -26.26
C GLY A 44 -13.89 13.40 -26.48
N LEU A 45 -12.60 13.06 -26.35
CA LEU A 45 -12.11 11.68 -26.41
C LEU A 45 -12.20 10.96 -25.06
N MET A 46 -12.50 11.66 -23.97
CA MET A 46 -12.70 11.04 -22.66
C MET A 46 -14.12 10.52 -22.51
N GLY A 47 -14.23 9.28 -22.04
CA GLY A 47 -15.50 8.66 -21.70
C GLY A 47 -15.40 7.89 -20.39
N VAL A 48 -16.55 7.67 -19.76
CA VAL A 48 -16.68 6.75 -18.62
C VAL A 48 -17.58 5.61 -19.07
N SER A 49 -17.09 4.38 -18.93
CA SER A 49 -17.89 3.18 -19.20
C SER A 49 -18.97 3.01 -18.13
N GLY A 50 -20.01 2.20 -18.39
CA GLY A 50 -21.05 1.87 -17.41
C GLY A 50 -20.52 1.22 -16.12
N GLU A 51 -19.30 0.67 -16.15
CA GLU A 51 -18.59 0.12 -14.99
C GLU A 51 -17.75 1.16 -14.23
N GLY A 52 -17.79 2.44 -14.62
CA GLY A 52 -17.03 3.52 -13.97
C GLY A 52 -15.56 3.60 -14.40
N LEU A 53 -15.14 2.83 -15.41
CA LEU A 53 -13.77 2.87 -15.93
C LEU A 53 -13.56 4.07 -16.86
N LEU A 54 -12.49 4.84 -16.63
CA LEU A 54 -12.08 5.93 -17.50
C LEU A 54 -11.53 5.39 -18.82
N HIS A 55 -12.06 5.89 -19.93
CA HIS A 55 -11.64 5.56 -21.29
C HIS A 55 -11.12 6.81 -21.98
N TRP A 56 -10.06 6.63 -22.77
CA TRP A 56 -9.53 7.63 -23.68
C TRP A 56 -9.58 7.07 -25.09
N ASP A 57 -10.28 7.75 -25.99
CA ASP A 57 -10.46 7.33 -27.39
C ASP A 57 -10.97 5.88 -27.50
N GLY A 58 -11.97 5.54 -26.66
CA GLY A 58 -12.56 4.21 -26.59
C GLY A 58 -11.68 3.12 -25.96
N ARG A 59 -10.46 3.44 -25.51
CA ARG A 59 -9.56 2.49 -24.84
C ARG A 59 -9.52 2.74 -23.33
N PRO A 60 -9.49 1.70 -22.50
CA PRO A 60 -9.39 1.87 -21.05
C PRO A 60 -8.04 2.55 -20.71
N VAL A 61 -8.10 3.58 -19.87
CA VAL A 61 -6.90 4.21 -19.32
C VAL A 61 -6.38 3.31 -18.21
N GLU A 62 -5.49 2.38 -18.57
CA GLU A 62 -4.86 1.49 -17.61
C GLU A 62 -3.90 2.27 -16.70
N VAL A 63 -4.30 2.52 -15.45
CA VAL A 63 -3.35 2.91 -14.39
C VAL A 63 -2.55 1.65 -14.04
N ARG A 64 -1.52 1.34 -14.82
CA ARG A 64 -0.59 0.25 -14.50
C ARG A 64 0.23 0.65 -13.27
N ARG A 65 -0.30 0.38 -12.08
CA ARG A 65 0.51 0.27 -10.87
C ARG A 65 1.29 -1.03 -10.95
N ARG A 66 2.41 -1.01 -11.67
CA ARG A 66 3.42 -2.06 -11.52
C ARG A 66 3.93 -1.94 -10.08
N LEU A 67 3.58 -2.91 -9.25
CA LEU A 67 4.26 -3.16 -7.98
C LEU A 67 5.68 -3.61 -8.32
N ASP A 68 6.53 -2.65 -8.66
CA ASP A 68 7.96 -2.87 -8.83
C ASP A 68 8.57 -2.92 -7.43
N LEU A 69 8.34 -4.03 -6.73
CA LEU A 69 9.04 -4.28 -5.48
C LEU A 69 10.51 -4.44 -5.82
N SER A 70 11.32 -3.49 -5.37
CA SER A 70 12.77 -3.62 -5.37
C SER A 70 13.16 -5.01 -4.85
N LYS A 71 14.19 -5.64 -5.43
CA LYS A 71 14.60 -7.02 -5.09
C LYS A 71 14.78 -7.22 -3.58
N GLY A 72 15.23 -6.18 -2.86
CA GLY A 72 15.33 -6.19 -1.40
C GLY A 72 13.98 -6.18 -0.68
N GLU A 73 13.03 -5.36 -1.13
CA GLU A 73 11.68 -5.29 -0.55
C GLU A 73 10.94 -6.62 -0.70
N ARG A 74 11.08 -7.27 -1.86
CA ARG A 74 10.54 -8.61 -2.09
C ARG A 74 11.16 -9.67 -1.17
N PHE A 75 12.48 -9.60 -0.92
CA PHE A 75 13.14 -10.52 0.01
C PHE A 75 12.60 -10.39 1.43
N PHE A 76 12.51 -9.15 1.95
CA PHE A 76 11.95 -8.92 3.28
C PHE A 76 10.48 -9.31 3.39
N ALA A 77 9.67 -9.04 2.36
CA ALA A 77 8.27 -9.45 2.34
C ALA A 77 8.12 -10.98 2.46
N ILE A 78 8.95 -11.74 1.74
CA ILE A 78 8.97 -13.21 1.83
C ILE A 78 9.43 -13.66 3.22
N LEU A 79 10.50 -13.04 3.73
CA LEU A 79 11.07 -13.38 5.03
C LEU A 79 10.05 -13.19 6.16
N VAL A 80 9.42 -12.02 6.22
CA VAL A 80 8.38 -11.70 7.20
C VAL A 80 7.22 -12.68 7.07
N GLY A 81 6.73 -12.92 5.85
CA GLY A 81 5.64 -13.88 5.62
C GLY A 81 5.96 -15.28 6.15
N ALA A 82 7.18 -15.79 5.92
CA ALA A 82 7.60 -17.10 6.40
C ALA A 82 7.63 -17.17 7.94
N PHE A 83 8.20 -16.15 8.60
CA PHE A 83 8.24 -16.09 10.06
C PHE A 83 6.86 -15.94 10.69
N THR A 84 5.96 -15.16 10.07
CA THR A 84 4.57 -15.04 10.54
C THR A 84 3.86 -16.39 10.50
N ILE A 85 4.02 -17.16 9.41
CA ILE A 85 3.42 -18.49 9.30
C ILE A 85 3.97 -19.43 10.38
N ALA A 86 5.30 -19.53 10.50
CA ALA A 86 5.93 -20.38 11.51
C ALA A 86 5.54 -19.98 12.95
N GLY A 87 5.54 -18.69 13.24
CA GLY A 87 5.16 -18.15 14.54
C GLY A 87 3.69 -18.42 14.88
N SER A 88 2.79 -18.33 13.90
CA SER A 88 1.36 -18.61 14.11
C SER A 88 1.09 -20.06 14.52
N ILE A 89 1.80 -21.02 13.91
CA ILE A 89 1.69 -22.45 14.25
C ILE A 89 2.18 -22.69 15.69
N GLY A 90 3.33 -22.11 16.04
CA GLY A 90 3.89 -22.23 17.38
C GLY A 90 2.99 -21.61 18.45
N ALA A 91 2.41 -20.44 18.18
CA ALA A 91 1.49 -19.76 19.08
C ALA A 91 0.20 -20.56 19.27
N ALA A 92 -0.35 -21.14 18.20
CA ALA A 92 -1.53 -21.99 18.27
C ALA A 92 -1.29 -23.24 19.13
N ALA A 93 -0.15 -23.92 18.95
CA ALA A 93 0.20 -25.09 19.74
C ALA A 93 0.38 -24.77 21.24
N GLN A 94 1.07 -23.68 21.56
CA GLN A 94 1.26 -23.23 22.95
C GLN A 94 -0.06 -22.79 23.59
N GLY A 95 -0.88 -22.06 22.84
CA GLY A 95 -2.21 -21.64 23.28
C GLY A 95 -3.14 -22.83 23.57
N TRP A 96 -3.11 -23.85 22.71
CA TRP A 96 -3.85 -25.09 22.94
C TRP A 96 -3.39 -25.81 24.21
N ALA A 97 -2.09 -26.00 24.39
CA ALA A 97 -1.55 -26.70 25.56
C ALA A 97 -1.90 -25.98 26.88
N ALA A 98 -1.70 -24.65 26.92
CA ALA A 98 -2.03 -23.85 28.09
C ALA A 98 -3.54 -23.83 28.37
N GLY A 99 -4.35 -23.68 27.32
CA GLY A 99 -5.81 -23.71 27.42
C GLY A 99 -6.31 -25.07 27.93
N HIS A 100 -5.78 -26.17 27.41
CA HIS A 100 -6.16 -27.52 27.83
C HIS A 100 -5.85 -27.78 29.30
N GLN A 101 -4.70 -27.33 29.80
CA GLN A 101 -4.36 -27.46 31.21
C GLN A 101 -5.29 -26.65 32.12
N TRP A 102 -5.60 -25.40 31.76
CA TRP A 102 -6.57 -24.59 32.50
C TRP A 102 -7.96 -25.24 32.50
N MET A 103 -8.42 -25.74 31.34
CA MET A 103 -9.73 -26.39 31.23
C MET A 103 -9.84 -27.63 32.13
N CYS A 104 -8.75 -28.40 32.27
CA CYS A 104 -8.68 -29.52 33.19
C CYS A 104 -8.72 -29.08 34.67
N GLN A 105 -7.99 -28.02 35.04
CA GLN A 105 -8.02 -27.46 36.40
C GLN A 105 -9.39 -26.87 36.77
N ALA A 106 -10.04 -26.21 35.82
CA ALA A 106 -11.38 -25.63 36.00
C ALA A 106 -12.52 -26.66 35.89
N GLN A 107 -12.21 -27.94 35.64
CA GLN A 107 -13.18 -29.05 35.49
C GLN A 107 -14.22 -28.82 34.38
N VAL A 108 -13.91 -27.96 33.40
CA VAL A 108 -14.80 -27.66 32.26
C VAL A 108 -14.85 -28.85 31.28
N VAL A 109 -13.76 -29.62 31.21
CA VAL A 109 -13.68 -30.89 30.49
C VAL A 109 -12.97 -31.89 31.39
N SER A 110 -13.56 -33.08 31.53
CA SER A 110 -13.07 -34.15 32.42
C SER A 110 -12.66 -35.42 31.67
N LYS A 111 -13.13 -35.59 30.43
CA LYS A 111 -12.93 -36.81 29.63
C LYS A 111 -11.53 -36.95 28.99
N TRP A 112 -10.85 -35.84 28.74
CA TRP A 112 -9.57 -35.80 28.00
C TRP A 112 -8.39 -35.30 28.84
N CYS A 113 -8.57 -35.25 30.16
CA CYS A 113 -7.50 -34.84 31.06
C CYS A 113 -6.57 -36.00 31.39
N PRO A 114 -5.25 -35.75 31.51
CA PRO A 114 -4.34 -36.78 32.04
C PRO A 114 -4.80 -37.18 33.45
N PRO A 115 -4.68 -38.47 33.82
CA PRO A 115 -5.00 -38.90 35.17
C PRO A 115 -4.11 -38.14 36.17
N PRO A 116 -4.63 -37.80 37.36
CA PRO A 116 -3.84 -37.10 38.36
C PRO A 116 -2.58 -37.91 38.65
N SER A 117 -1.41 -37.29 38.49
CA SER A 117 -0.15 -37.94 38.83
C SER A 117 -0.15 -38.22 40.33
N THR A 118 -0.27 -39.48 40.70
CA THR A 118 -0.11 -39.95 42.09
C THR A 118 1.35 -39.72 42.48
N SER A 119 1.69 -38.52 42.95
CA SER A 119 2.98 -38.30 43.62
C SER A 119 2.94 -39.07 44.93
N ARG A 120 3.80 -40.09 45.03
CA ARG A 120 4.05 -40.81 46.28
C ARG A 120 4.95 -39.98 47.19
#